data_AF-A0AAV8Y6T9-F1
#
_entry.id   AF-A0AAV8Y6T9-F1
#
_cell.length_a   1.000
_cell.length_b   1.000
_cell.length_c   1.000
_cell.angle_alpha   90.00
_cell.angle_beta   90.00
_cell.angle_gamma   90.00
#
_symmetry.space_group_name_H-M   'P 1'
#
loop_
_entity.id
_entity.type
_entity.pdbx_description
1 polymer ?
#
loop_
_entity_poly.entity_id
_entity_poly.type
_entity_poly.pdbx_seq_one_letter_code
_entity_poly.pdbx_strand_id
1 'polypeptide(L)'
;MVPVLNEIGTHCAVLGNHDFDHGLEILSEWVAQTDFPWLMSNVMDNETGRPLGEGRITHVVHWDGRRIGLVGLVEKEWLDTLATINPEETTFLDFVEAGQKLAAQLKQEGCDYVIALTHMRTPNDIKLAENCEDIDIILGGHDHVYEIKQVNGRYIIKSGTDFRQFSKITVNFDKTGNNDTPEVTVEEVNVTSQIQEDPKLKEKLEKIH
;
A
#
# COMPACT_ATOMS: atom_id res chain seq x y z
N MET A 1 -4.44 -16.23 -4.98
CA MET A 1 -4.36 -14.84 -5.48
C MET A 1 -3.10 -14.52 -6.27
N VAL A 2 -1.93 -15.10 -5.94
CA VAL A 2 -0.65 -14.78 -6.61
C VAL A 2 -0.72 -14.71 -8.15
N PRO A 3 -1.27 -15.68 -8.89
CA PRO A 3 -1.28 -15.61 -10.35
C PRO A 3 -2.10 -14.45 -10.93
N VAL A 4 -3.11 -13.98 -10.18
CA VAL A 4 -3.95 -12.83 -10.55
C VAL A 4 -3.17 -11.53 -10.33
N LEU A 5 -2.54 -11.37 -9.17
CA LEU A 5 -1.81 -10.15 -8.83
C LEU A 5 -0.63 -9.89 -9.78
N ASN A 6 0.06 -10.95 -10.21
CA ASN A 6 1.13 -10.81 -11.21
C ASN A 6 0.57 -10.40 -12.59
N GLU A 7 -0.59 -10.93 -12.99
CA GLU A 7 -1.16 -10.66 -14.32
C GLU A 7 -1.71 -9.24 -14.46
N ILE A 8 -2.27 -8.67 -13.39
CA ILE A 8 -2.87 -7.33 -13.41
C ILE A 8 -1.83 -6.19 -13.39
N GLY A 9 -0.53 -6.52 -13.37
CA GLY A 9 0.54 -5.53 -13.39
C GLY A 9 0.70 -4.77 -12.07
N THR A 10 0.52 -5.45 -10.94
CA THR A 10 0.76 -4.86 -9.62
C THR A 10 2.22 -4.39 -9.52
N HIS A 11 2.43 -3.12 -9.17
CA HIS A 11 3.77 -2.56 -8.99
C HIS A 11 4.31 -2.78 -7.57
N CYS A 12 3.41 -2.84 -6.59
CA CYS A 12 3.72 -2.96 -5.18
C CYS A 12 2.45 -3.27 -4.37
N ALA A 13 2.59 -3.92 -3.22
CA ALA A 13 1.52 -4.09 -2.23
C ALA A 13 2.04 -3.80 -0.81
N VAL A 14 1.14 -3.54 0.13
CA VAL A 14 1.46 -3.49 1.57
C VAL A 14 0.83 -4.72 2.23
N LEU A 15 1.56 -5.34 3.16
CA LEU A 15 1.03 -6.47 3.93
C LEU A 15 -0.09 -6.02 4.86
N GLY A 16 -1.18 -6.78 4.88
CA GLY A 16 -2.29 -6.64 5.81
C GLY A 16 -2.34 -7.76 6.83
N ASN A 17 -3.26 -7.67 7.79
CA ASN A 17 -3.37 -8.65 8.87
C ASN A 17 -3.65 -10.07 8.36
N HIS A 18 -4.52 -10.19 7.35
CA HIS A 18 -4.91 -11.50 6.79
C HIS A 18 -3.82 -12.19 5.97
N ASP A 19 -2.77 -11.48 5.54
CA ASP A 19 -1.64 -12.11 4.86
C ASP A 19 -0.87 -13.05 5.82
N PHE A 20 -0.99 -12.83 7.14
CA PHE A 20 -0.35 -13.63 8.16
C PHE A 20 -1.19 -14.81 8.66
N ASP A 21 -2.45 -14.97 8.22
CA ASP A 21 -3.38 -15.99 8.75
C ASP A 21 -2.84 -17.42 8.64
N HIS A 22 -1.94 -17.67 7.69
CA HIS A 22 -1.31 -18.97 7.44
C HIS A 22 0.14 -19.07 7.97
N GLY A 23 0.62 -18.04 8.67
CA GLY A 23 1.97 -17.98 9.23
C GLY A 23 3.05 -17.52 8.24
N LEU A 24 4.22 -17.18 8.78
CA LEU A 24 5.32 -16.58 8.02
C LEU A 24 5.92 -17.48 6.95
N GLU A 25 5.96 -18.80 7.18
CA GLU A 25 6.52 -19.75 6.22
C GLU A 25 5.71 -19.74 4.91
N ILE A 26 4.39 -19.94 5.01
CA ILE A 26 3.48 -19.94 3.86
C ILE A 26 3.44 -18.55 3.20
N LEU A 27 3.39 -17.47 4.01
CA LEU A 27 3.46 -16.11 3.47
C LEU A 27 4.74 -15.88 2.66
N SER A 28 5.89 -16.34 3.15
CA SER A 28 7.17 -16.20 2.46
C SER A 28 7.18 -16.93 1.12
N GLU A 29 6.58 -18.12 1.05
CA GLU A 29 6.40 -18.86 -0.22
C GLU A 29 5.55 -18.08 -1.22
N TRP A 30 4.47 -17.41 -0.77
CA TRP A 30 3.61 -16.63 -1.65
C TRP A 30 4.26 -15.33 -2.11
N VAL A 31 4.95 -14.62 -1.22
CA VAL A 31 5.74 -13.42 -1.56
C VAL A 31 6.79 -13.77 -2.61
N ALA A 32 7.48 -14.90 -2.47
CA ALA A 32 8.49 -15.36 -3.43
C ALA A 32 7.91 -15.70 -4.82
N GLN A 33 6.60 -15.95 -4.93
CA GLN A 33 5.92 -16.22 -6.18
C GLN A 33 5.32 -14.96 -6.84
N THR A 34 5.36 -13.80 -6.16
CA THR A 34 4.90 -12.52 -6.73
C THR A 34 6.00 -11.80 -7.51
N ASP A 35 5.63 -11.16 -8.61
CA ASP A 35 6.58 -10.43 -9.50
C ASP A 35 6.82 -8.97 -9.06
N PHE A 36 6.34 -8.60 -7.87
CA PHE A 36 6.39 -7.25 -7.31
C PHE A 36 6.73 -7.31 -5.82
N PRO A 37 7.28 -6.23 -5.25
CA PRO A 37 7.60 -6.18 -3.83
C PRO A 37 6.35 -5.97 -2.96
N TRP A 38 6.36 -6.62 -1.80
CA TRP A 38 5.49 -6.31 -0.67
C TRP A 38 6.21 -5.34 0.28
N LEU A 39 5.48 -4.42 0.89
CA LEU A 39 6.02 -3.44 1.82
C LEU A 39 5.62 -3.75 3.26
N MET A 40 6.59 -3.54 4.13
CA MET A 40 6.45 -3.48 5.58
C MET A 40 7.50 -2.48 6.08
N SER A 41 7.09 -1.25 6.36
CA SER A 41 8.01 -0.16 6.71
C SER A 41 8.22 0.00 8.21
N ASN A 42 7.27 -0.46 9.02
CA ASN A 42 7.22 -0.13 10.45
C ASN A 42 7.03 -1.33 11.38
N VAL A 43 7.21 -2.57 10.87
CA VAL A 43 7.26 -3.77 11.70
C VAL A 43 8.47 -4.60 11.32
N MET A 44 9.35 -4.83 12.30
CA MET A 44 10.55 -5.64 12.16
C MET A 44 10.36 -6.98 12.86
N ASP A 45 10.87 -8.03 12.25
CA ASP A 45 11.06 -9.33 12.88
C ASP A 45 12.35 -9.28 13.73
N ASN A 46 12.23 -9.56 15.02
CA ASN A 46 13.34 -9.50 15.98
C ASN A 46 14.36 -10.62 15.78
N GLU A 47 13.97 -11.76 15.21
CA GLU A 47 14.87 -12.89 14.94
C GLU A 47 15.80 -12.55 13.78
N THR A 48 15.23 -12.05 12.68
CA THR A 48 16.00 -11.80 11.45
C THR A 48 16.56 -10.37 11.37
N GLY A 49 16.00 -9.43 12.14
CA GLY A 49 16.31 -8.01 12.02
C GLY A 49 15.86 -7.38 10.70
N ARG A 50 14.98 -8.07 9.95
CA ARG A 50 14.42 -7.63 8.65
C ARG A 50 12.94 -7.26 8.82
N PRO A 51 12.34 -6.56 7.85
CA PRO A 51 10.91 -6.29 7.93
C PRO A 51 10.10 -7.59 7.93
N LEU A 52 9.02 -7.60 8.70
CA LEU A 52 8.16 -8.77 8.87
C LEU A 52 7.56 -9.23 7.52
N GLY A 53 7.45 -10.54 7.32
CA GLY A 53 6.79 -11.13 6.14
C GLY A 53 7.55 -10.95 4.83
N GLU A 54 8.88 -10.88 4.87
CA GLU A 54 9.75 -10.64 3.70
C GLU A 54 9.47 -9.28 3.01
N GLY A 55 8.88 -8.34 3.75
CA GLY A 55 8.57 -7.00 3.27
C GLY A 55 9.82 -6.16 2.99
N ARG A 56 9.68 -5.18 2.10
CA ARG A 56 10.66 -4.10 1.91
C ARG A 56 10.26 -2.88 2.73
N ILE A 57 11.26 -2.14 3.23
CA ILE A 57 11.01 -0.90 3.97
C ILE A 57 10.45 0.18 3.06
N THR A 58 11.00 0.35 1.86
CA THR A 58 10.50 1.30 0.85
C THR A 58 10.63 0.69 -0.54
N HIS A 59 9.97 1.31 -1.52
CA HIS A 59 10.17 1.01 -2.92
C HIS A 59 10.09 2.28 -3.76
N VAL A 60 10.76 2.31 -4.91
CA VAL A 60 10.71 3.45 -5.85
C VAL A 60 10.33 2.91 -7.22
N VAL A 61 9.30 3.49 -7.80
CA VAL A 61 8.86 3.21 -9.17
C VAL A 61 9.24 4.37 -10.06
N HIS A 62 9.77 4.07 -11.24
CA HIS A 62 10.01 5.07 -12.28
C HIS A 62 8.83 5.05 -13.24
N TRP A 63 8.11 6.16 -13.36
CA TRP A 63 6.94 6.26 -14.22
C TRP A 63 6.91 7.61 -14.90
N ASP A 64 6.79 7.61 -16.24
CA ASP A 64 6.72 8.83 -17.05
C ASP A 64 7.83 9.87 -16.73
N GLY A 65 9.06 9.39 -16.58
CA GLY A 65 10.21 10.22 -16.25
C GLY A 65 10.28 10.72 -14.80
N ARG A 66 9.34 10.32 -13.93
CA ARG A 66 9.28 10.67 -12.51
C ARG A 66 9.69 9.51 -11.62
N ARG A 67 10.17 9.82 -10.43
CA ARG A 67 10.47 8.87 -9.36
C ARG A 67 9.40 8.94 -8.28
N ILE A 68 8.66 7.85 -8.11
CA ILE A 68 7.57 7.74 -7.15
C ILE A 68 8.04 6.85 -6.00
N GLY A 69 8.20 7.44 -4.82
CA GLY A 69 8.55 6.74 -3.60
C GLY A 69 7.32 6.11 -2.95
N LEU A 70 7.49 4.91 -2.40
CA LEU A 70 6.43 4.12 -1.77
C LEU A 70 6.87 3.69 -0.36
N VAL A 71 5.99 3.88 0.62
CA VAL A 71 6.11 3.37 1.99
C VAL A 71 4.90 2.51 2.32
N GLY A 72 5.08 1.43 3.08
CA GLY A 72 4.03 0.49 3.50
C GLY A 72 3.84 0.50 5.01
N LEU A 73 2.78 1.12 5.51
CA LEU A 73 2.58 1.34 6.94
C LEU A 73 1.37 0.55 7.46
N VAL A 74 1.53 -0.01 8.65
CA VAL A 74 0.48 -0.78 9.32
C VAL A 74 0.22 -0.25 10.72
N GLU A 75 -0.95 -0.54 11.27
CA GLU A 75 -1.32 -0.13 12.63
C GLU A 75 -1.01 -1.23 13.65
N LYS A 76 -0.69 -0.82 14.88
CA LYS A 76 -0.29 -1.77 15.93
C LYS A 76 -1.43 -2.69 16.32
N GLU A 77 -2.66 -2.17 16.26
CA GLU A 77 -3.83 -2.81 16.80
C GLU A 77 -4.15 -4.15 16.14
N TRP A 78 -3.97 -4.31 14.83
CA TRP A 78 -4.18 -5.62 14.22
C TRP A 78 -2.97 -6.54 14.37
N LEU A 79 -1.75 -6.01 14.49
CA LEU A 79 -0.56 -6.82 14.77
C LEU A 79 -0.73 -7.60 16.08
N ASP A 80 -1.29 -6.94 17.09
CA ASP A 80 -1.60 -7.53 18.41
C ASP A 80 -2.72 -8.61 18.34
N THR A 81 -3.40 -8.78 17.21
CA THR A 81 -4.51 -9.74 17.03
C THR A 81 -4.14 -10.98 16.21
N LEU A 82 -2.93 -11.05 15.65
CA LEU A 82 -2.51 -12.16 14.80
C LEU A 82 -2.34 -13.44 15.62
N ALA A 83 -3.01 -14.52 15.20
CA ALA A 83 -2.91 -15.81 15.89
C ALA A 83 -1.58 -16.54 15.61
N THR A 84 -0.90 -16.17 14.52
CA THR A 84 0.28 -16.86 13.97
C THR A 84 1.58 -16.12 14.23
N ILE A 85 1.52 -14.91 14.78
CA ILE A 85 2.66 -14.06 15.08
C ILE A 85 2.63 -13.76 16.58
N ASN A 86 3.75 -13.96 17.26
CA ASN A 86 3.92 -13.49 18.62
C ASN A 86 4.35 -12.01 18.59
N PRO A 87 3.56 -11.06 19.14
CA PRO A 87 3.94 -9.65 19.13
C PRO A 87 5.28 -9.36 19.81
N GLU A 88 5.69 -10.16 20.80
CA GLU A 88 6.99 -10.01 21.49
C GLU A 88 8.19 -10.33 20.58
N GLU A 89 7.97 -11.07 19.49
CA GLU A 89 8.97 -11.39 18.47
C GLU A 89 9.04 -10.33 17.37
N THR A 90 8.25 -9.26 17.49
CA THR A 90 8.25 -8.15 16.55
C THR A 90 8.60 -6.84 17.23
N THR A 91 9.17 -5.90 16.46
CA THR A 91 9.32 -4.51 16.88
C THR A 91 8.46 -3.64 15.99
N PHE A 92 7.42 -3.06 16.57
CA PHE A 92 6.58 -2.04 15.93
C PHE A 92 7.19 -0.65 16.13
N LEU A 93 7.31 0.11 15.04
CA LEU A 93 7.58 1.54 15.05
C LEU A 93 6.29 2.30 14.77
N ASP A 94 6.04 3.40 15.49
CA ASP A 94 4.85 4.23 15.24
C ASP A 94 4.79 4.66 13.76
N PHE A 95 3.62 4.50 13.16
CA PHE A 95 3.43 4.70 11.73
C PHE A 95 3.65 6.17 11.31
N VAL A 96 3.43 7.13 12.20
CA VAL A 96 3.71 8.55 11.94
C VAL A 96 5.21 8.78 11.96
N GLU A 97 5.91 8.28 12.99
CA GLU A 97 7.37 8.41 13.08
C GLU A 97 8.09 7.76 11.89
N ALA A 98 7.68 6.52 11.55
CA ALA A 98 8.20 5.80 10.40
C ALA A 98 7.87 6.51 9.07
N GLY A 99 6.60 6.88 8.88
CA GLY A 99 6.11 7.54 7.69
C GLY A 99 6.82 8.87 7.43
N GLN A 100 6.93 9.73 8.44
CA GLN A 100 7.61 11.02 8.32
C GLN A 100 9.08 10.85 7.96
N LYS A 101 9.80 9.97 8.66
CA LYS A 101 11.23 9.72 8.41
C LYS A 101 11.46 9.19 7.00
N LEU A 102 10.70 8.18 6.59
CA LEU A 102 10.91 7.50 5.31
C LEU A 102 10.46 8.36 4.13
N ALA A 103 9.36 9.12 4.27
CA ALA A 103 8.93 10.06 3.24
C ALA A 103 9.97 11.18 3.03
N ALA A 104 10.48 11.77 4.12
CA ALA A 104 11.55 12.76 4.04
C ALA A 104 12.82 12.18 3.37
N GLN A 105 13.20 10.95 3.70
CA GLN A 105 14.31 10.26 3.06
C GLN A 105 14.08 10.08 1.55
N LEU A 106 12.90 9.59 1.13
CA LEU A 106 12.58 9.38 -0.28
C LEU A 106 12.60 10.69 -1.08
N LYS A 107 12.12 11.80 -0.50
CA LYS A 107 12.23 13.14 -1.10
C LYS A 107 13.68 13.58 -1.23
N GLN A 108 14.51 13.39 -0.20
CA GLN A 108 15.96 13.69 -0.26
C GLN A 108 16.70 12.85 -1.30
N GLU A 109 16.27 11.60 -1.50
CA GLU A 109 16.79 10.71 -2.53
C GLU A 109 16.33 11.11 -3.94
N GLY A 110 15.47 12.12 -4.09
CA GLY A 110 15.03 12.69 -5.36
C GLY A 110 13.75 12.07 -5.91
N CYS A 111 12.86 11.54 -5.06
CA CYS A 111 11.51 11.19 -5.48
C CYS A 111 10.67 12.45 -5.66
N ASP A 112 10.00 12.56 -6.81
CA ASP A 112 9.09 13.67 -7.12
C ASP A 112 7.81 13.59 -6.29
N TYR A 113 7.36 12.36 -5.97
CA TYR A 113 6.10 12.09 -5.30
C TYR A 113 6.25 10.89 -4.35
N VAL A 114 5.59 10.92 -3.20
CA VAL A 114 5.62 9.87 -2.18
C VAL A 114 4.21 9.42 -1.84
N ILE A 115 3.97 8.13 -2.00
CA ILE A 115 2.71 7.45 -1.71
C ILE A 115 2.89 6.58 -0.47
N ALA A 116 2.00 6.73 0.50
CA ALA A 116 1.87 5.76 1.58
C ALA A 116 0.78 4.74 1.24
N LEU A 117 1.18 3.47 1.11
CA LEU A 117 0.27 2.34 1.10
C LEU A 117 0.03 1.94 2.56
N THR A 118 -1.22 1.92 3.01
CA THR A 118 -1.52 1.63 4.41
C THR A 118 -2.52 0.50 4.58
N HIS A 119 -2.28 -0.33 5.58
CA HIS A 119 -3.27 -1.29 6.07
C HIS A 119 -3.69 -0.88 7.47
N MET A 120 -4.43 0.23 7.55
CA MET A 120 -4.83 0.90 8.78
C MET A 120 -6.27 1.38 8.69
N ARG A 121 -6.91 1.59 9.84
CA ARG A 121 -8.22 2.23 9.88
C ARG A 121 -8.12 3.71 9.51
N THR A 122 -9.20 4.27 8.96
CA THR A 122 -9.33 5.69 8.59
C THR A 122 -8.82 6.66 9.66
N PRO A 123 -9.09 6.50 10.97
CA PRO A 123 -8.55 7.41 11.99
C PRO A 123 -7.01 7.46 12.01
N ASN A 124 -6.33 6.34 11.79
CA ASN A 124 -4.87 6.28 11.74
C ASN A 124 -4.32 6.85 10.43
N ASP A 125 -5.01 6.65 9.30
CA ASP A 125 -4.67 7.34 8.05
C ASP A 125 -4.82 8.87 8.15
N ILE A 126 -5.88 9.34 8.83
CA ILE A 126 -6.07 10.77 9.12
C ILE A 126 -4.91 11.29 9.97
N LYS A 127 -4.56 10.58 11.06
CA LYS A 127 -3.42 10.96 11.91
C LYS A 127 -2.11 11.00 11.12
N LEU A 128 -1.89 10.06 10.20
CA LEU A 128 -0.74 10.06 9.32
C LEU A 128 -0.73 11.32 8.42
N ALA A 129 -1.85 11.63 7.77
CA ALA A 129 -1.98 12.82 6.91
C ALA A 129 -1.78 14.15 7.64
N GLU A 130 -2.20 14.21 8.92
CA GLU A 130 -2.05 15.40 9.76
C GLU A 130 -0.59 15.68 10.14
N ASN A 131 0.22 14.63 10.30
CA ASN A 131 1.54 14.72 10.93
C ASN A 131 2.73 14.42 10.00
N CYS A 132 2.50 13.85 8.81
CA CYS A 132 3.55 13.54 7.84
C CYS A 132 3.45 14.45 6.62
N GLU A 133 4.25 15.51 6.59
CA GLU A 133 4.12 16.53 5.54
C GLU A 133 4.61 16.09 4.16
N ASP A 134 5.64 15.23 4.14
CA ASP A 134 6.33 14.75 2.92
C ASP A 134 5.58 13.62 2.19
N ILE A 135 4.48 13.10 2.77
CA ILE A 135 3.59 12.16 2.10
C ILE A 135 2.58 12.96 1.28
N ASP A 136 2.53 12.71 -0.03
CA ASP A 136 1.67 13.46 -0.94
C ASP A 136 0.25 12.85 -1.02
N ILE A 137 0.14 11.52 -0.91
CA ILE A 137 -1.13 10.79 -0.95
C ILE A 137 -1.06 9.50 -0.12
N ILE A 138 -2.18 9.14 0.49
CA ILE A 138 -2.36 7.91 1.26
C ILE A 138 -3.38 7.02 0.56
N LEU A 139 -2.97 5.79 0.25
CA LEU A 139 -3.83 4.74 -0.31
C LEU A 139 -4.02 3.67 0.77
N GLY A 140 -5.17 3.71 1.43
CA GLY A 140 -5.46 2.90 2.61
C GLY A 140 -6.35 1.68 2.36
N GLY A 141 -6.48 0.86 3.40
CA GLY A 141 -7.24 -0.38 3.40
C GLY A 141 -7.91 -0.69 4.74
N HIS A 142 -8.02 -1.96 5.10
CA HIS A 142 -8.51 -2.50 6.38
C HIS A 142 -10.00 -2.27 6.71
N ASP A 143 -10.56 -1.07 6.55
CA ASP A 143 -11.95 -0.76 6.92
C ASP A 143 -13.01 -1.37 5.99
N HIS A 144 -12.60 -1.86 4.82
CA HIS A 144 -13.49 -2.37 3.76
C HIS A 144 -14.51 -1.34 3.25
N VAL A 145 -14.19 -0.05 3.32
CA VAL A 145 -15.03 1.05 2.84
C VAL A 145 -14.44 1.70 1.59
N TYR A 146 -15.30 2.18 0.71
CA TYR A 146 -14.90 3.11 -0.35
C TYR A 146 -14.95 4.53 0.21
N GLU A 147 -13.83 5.23 0.19
CA GLU A 147 -13.71 6.53 0.83
C GLU A 147 -12.68 7.40 0.13
N ILE A 148 -13.04 8.66 -0.13
CA ILE A 148 -12.12 9.70 -0.59
C ILE A 148 -12.21 10.85 0.41
N LYS A 149 -11.09 11.16 1.06
CA LYS A 149 -10.96 12.26 2.01
C LYS A 149 -9.78 13.14 1.65
N GLN A 150 -9.82 14.36 2.16
CA GLN A 150 -8.66 15.24 2.20
C GLN A 150 -8.42 15.73 3.62
N VAL A 151 -7.15 15.71 4.02
CA VAL A 151 -6.69 16.21 5.30
C VAL A 151 -5.41 17.00 5.04
N ASN A 152 -5.37 18.27 5.44
CA ASN A 152 -4.25 19.18 5.18
C ASN A 152 -3.79 19.21 3.71
N GLY A 153 -4.74 19.11 2.76
CA GLY A 153 -4.45 19.10 1.32
C GLY A 153 -3.98 17.76 0.75
N ARG A 154 -3.83 16.72 1.58
CA ARG A 154 -3.42 15.36 1.17
C ARG A 154 -4.64 14.47 1.01
N TYR A 155 -4.67 13.71 -0.08
CA TYR A 155 -5.74 12.73 -0.31
C TYR A 155 -5.53 11.47 0.53
N ILE A 156 -6.60 10.96 1.10
CA ILE A 156 -6.71 9.61 1.66
C ILE A 156 -7.77 8.88 0.84
N ILE A 157 -7.38 7.77 0.22
CA ILE A 157 -8.25 7.02 -0.69
C ILE A 157 -8.29 5.56 -0.26
N LYS A 158 -9.50 5.02 -0.09
CA LYS A 158 -9.77 3.59 0.11
C LYS A 158 -10.71 3.10 -0.98
N SER A 159 -10.44 1.92 -1.53
CA SER A 159 -11.17 1.38 -2.68
C SER A 159 -12.13 0.23 -2.32
N GLY A 160 -12.72 0.23 -1.12
CA GLY A 160 -13.70 -0.79 -0.73
C GLY A 160 -13.05 -2.14 -0.38
N THR A 161 -13.69 -3.23 -0.80
CA THR A 161 -13.23 -4.61 -0.55
C THR A 161 -13.64 -5.55 -1.69
N ASP A 162 -13.11 -6.77 -1.70
CA ASP A 162 -13.40 -7.84 -2.67
C ASP A 162 -13.21 -7.44 -4.14
N PHE A 163 -12.37 -6.44 -4.44
CA PHE A 163 -12.22 -5.85 -5.77
C PHE A 163 -13.56 -5.39 -6.41
N ARG A 164 -14.56 -5.03 -5.61
CA ARG A 164 -15.84 -4.51 -6.12
C ARG A 164 -15.71 -3.09 -6.66
N GLN A 165 -14.72 -2.36 -6.18
CA GLN A 165 -14.44 -0.97 -6.53
C GLN A 165 -12.94 -0.78 -6.72
N PHE A 166 -12.59 0.08 -7.67
CA PHE A 166 -11.23 0.56 -7.88
C PHE A 166 -11.25 2.09 -7.91
N SER A 167 -10.11 2.70 -7.60
CA SER A 167 -9.91 4.13 -7.76
C SER A 167 -8.89 4.36 -8.88
N LYS A 168 -9.32 5.02 -9.96
CA LYS A 168 -8.41 5.52 -10.98
C LYS A 168 -7.97 6.92 -10.59
N ILE A 169 -6.70 7.03 -10.22
CA ILE A 169 -6.10 8.26 -9.71
C ILE A 169 -5.20 8.85 -10.80
N THR A 170 -5.45 10.10 -11.18
CA THR A 170 -4.59 10.84 -12.10
C THR A 170 -3.90 11.95 -11.34
N VAL A 171 -2.57 11.97 -11.36
CA VAL A 171 -1.74 13.03 -10.77
C VAL A 171 -1.11 13.83 -11.91
N ASN A 172 -1.45 15.11 -11.99
CA ASN A 172 -0.96 16.03 -13.01
C ASN A 172 0.09 16.98 -12.42
N PHE A 173 1.31 16.88 -12.94
CA PHE A 173 2.48 17.64 -12.50
C PHE A 173 2.71 18.95 -13.29
N ASP A 174 1.90 19.26 -14.31
CA ASP A 174 2.14 20.37 -15.25
C ASP A 174 1.71 21.77 -14.73
N LYS A 175 1.28 21.89 -13.47
CA LYS A 175 0.94 23.20 -12.87
C LYS A 175 2.19 23.92 -12.37
N THR A 176 2.79 24.73 -13.23
CA THR A 176 3.78 25.77 -12.86
C THR A 176 3.06 27.06 -12.46
N GLY A 177 2.63 27.15 -11.21
CA GLY A 177 2.18 28.38 -10.54
C GLY A 177 2.63 28.32 -9.08
N ASN A 178 2.51 29.41 -8.30
CA ASN A 178 3.09 29.59 -6.95
C ASN A 178 2.82 28.49 -5.87
N ASN A 179 2.14 27.38 -6.19
CA ASN A 179 2.06 26.18 -5.37
C ASN A 179 2.64 24.98 -6.15
N ASP A 180 3.73 24.41 -5.66
CA ASP A 180 4.41 23.20 -6.17
C ASP A 180 3.61 21.89 -5.98
N THR A 181 2.31 21.94 -5.70
CA THR A 181 1.48 20.76 -5.42
C THR A 181 0.81 20.23 -6.69
N PRO A 182 1.01 18.96 -7.07
CA PRO A 182 0.33 18.35 -8.21
C PRO A 182 -1.19 18.33 -8.06
N GLU A 183 -1.92 18.44 -9.18
CA GLU A 183 -3.37 18.28 -9.18
C GLU A 183 -3.73 16.80 -9.22
N VAL A 184 -4.63 16.37 -8.33
CA VAL A 184 -5.08 14.98 -8.25
C VAL A 184 -6.57 14.90 -8.59
N THR A 185 -6.92 14.00 -9.51
CA THR A 185 -8.31 13.62 -9.79
C THR A 185 -8.51 12.15 -9.51
N VAL A 186 -9.69 11.81 -8.99
CA VAL A 186 -10.03 10.45 -8.58
C VAL A 186 -11.37 10.06 -9.21
N GLU A 187 -11.38 8.96 -9.94
CA GLU A 187 -12.57 8.36 -10.54
C GLU A 187 -12.85 7.02 -9.87
N GLU A 188 -14.07 6.84 -9.35
CA GLU A 188 -14.54 5.55 -8.83
C GLU A 188 -14.93 4.63 -9.99
N VAL A 189 -14.35 3.44 -10.02
CA VAL A 189 -14.66 2.41 -11.01
C VAL A 189 -15.33 1.23 -10.29
N ASN A 190 -16.63 1.06 -10.51
CA ASN A 190 -17.40 -0.05 -9.96
C ASN A 190 -17.26 -1.29 -10.87
N VAL A 191 -16.82 -2.40 -10.28
CA VAL A 191 -16.71 -3.68 -10.99
C VAL A 191 -18.08 -4.34 -11.02
N THR A 192 -18.65 -4.37 -12.22
CA THR A 192 -19.96 -4.96 -12.47
C THR A 192 -19.85 -5.99 -13.59
N SER A 193 -20.91 -6.78 -13.78
CA SER A 193 -21.01 -7.73 -14.89
C SER A 193 -21.00 -7.08 -16.29
N GLN A 194 -21.03 -5.75 -16.37
CA GLN A 194 -20.89 -5.01 -17.63
C GLN A 194 -19.43 -4.95 -18.10
N ILE A 195 -18.46 -5.10 -17.19
CA ILE A 195 -17.05 -5.20 -17.53
C ILE A 195 -16.79 -6.65 -17.97
N GLN A 196 -16.31 -6.82 -19.20
CA GLN A 196 -16.00 -8.15 -19.72
C GLN A 196 -14.84 -8.75 -18.94
N GLU A 197 -14.99 -10.02 -18.55
CA GLU A 197 -13.91 -10.80 -17.95
C GLU A 197 -12.72 -10.92 -18.91
N ASP A 198 -11.50 -10.85 -18.39
CA ASP A 198 -10.31 -11.14 -19.19
C ASP A 198 -10.29 -12.64 -19.54
N PRO A 199 -10.39 -13.01 -20.83
CA PRO A 199 -10.52 -14.41 -21.23
C PRO A 199 -9.25 -15.21 -20.94
N LYS A 200 -8.06 -14.60 -21.00
CA LYS A 200 -6.79 -15.27 -20.74
C LYS A 200 -6.63 -15.56 -19.25
N LEU A 201 -6.92 -14.58 -18.41
CA LEU A 201 -6.87 -14.76 -16.97
C LEU A 201 -7.91 -15.77 -16.51
N LYS A 202 -9.12 -15.73 -17.06
CA LYS A 202 -10.16 -16.72 -16.78
C LYS A 202 -9.70 -18.14 -17.07
N GLU A 203 -9.18 -18.40 -18.27
CA GLU A 203 -8.68 -19.72 -18.66
C GLU A 203 -7.52 -20.19 -17.77
N LYS A 204 -6.65 -19.27 -17.34
CA LYS A 204 -5.54 -19.57 -16.42
C LYS A 204 -6.06 -20.01 -15.05
N LEU A 205 -7.10 -19.36 -14.53
CA LEU A 205 -7.67 -19.66 -13.21
C LEU A 205 -8.51 -20.95 -13.20
N GLU A 206 -9.18 -21.28 -14.30
CA GLU A 206 -9.90 -22.56 -14.43
C GLU A 206 -8.99 -23.79 -14.29
N LYS A 207 -7.67 -23.65 -14.54
CA LYS A 207 -6.68 -24.74 -14.42
C LYS A 207 -6.14 -24.92 -13.00
N ILE A 208 -6.46 -24.01 -12.09
CA ILE A 208 -5.97 -23.98 -10.70
C ILE A 208 -7.05 -24.49 -9.72
N HIS A 209 -8.30 -24.60 -10.18
CA HIS A 209 -9.43 -25.20 -9.48
C HIS A 209 -9.64 -26.67 -9.90
#